data_AF-A0A847BTU1-F1
#
_entry.id   AF-A0A847BTU1-F1
#
_cell.length_a   1.000
_cell.length_b   1.000
_cell.length_c   1.000
_cell.angle_alpha   90.00
_cell.angle_beta   90.00
_cell.angle_gamma   90.00
#
_symmetry.space_group_name_H-M   'P 1'
#
loop_
_entity.id
_entity.type
_entity.pdbx_description
1 polymer ?
#
loop_
_entity_poly.entity_id
_entity_poly.type
_entity_poly.pdbx_seq_one_letter_code
_entity_poly.pdbx_strand_id
1 'polypeptide(L)'
;EEEYGSPEDDPDGISDRSVAKGVEIYEVNGPFFFGVADRLKYILDVIGVLPKVFVLRMRHVPFVDATGMYALKEFYEKCHSKGTLLVLSGVQPALMKDLKRFGFVAMVGEENVFSHIDEALWYANSLAKSMEQK
;
A
#
# COMPACT_ATOMS: atom_id res chain seq x y z
N GLU A 1 -8.62 -29.37 10.99
CA GLU A 1 -7.90 -29.29 9.70
C GLU A 1 -8.37 -28.01 9.04
N GLU A 2 -7.52 -26.98 9.01
CA GLU A 2 -7.80 -25.76 8.24
C GLU A 2 -7.10 -25.93 6.90
N GLU A 3 -7.88 -26.10 5.83
CA GLU A 3 -7.38 -26.07 4.45
C GLU A 3 -6.81 -24.68 4.19
N TYR A 4 -5.49 -24.54 4.24
CA TYR A 4 -4.81 -23.41 3.62
C TYR A 4 -4.96 -23.59 2.11
N GLY A 5 -5.93 -22.87 1.52
CA GLY A 5 -6.04 -22.75 0.08
C GLY A 5 -4.69 -22.32 -0.52
N SER A 6 -4.36 -22.89 -1.68
CA SER A 6 -3.13 -22.56 -2.40
C SER A 6 -3.13 -21.06 -2.73
N PRO A 7 -1.96 -20.37 -2.74
CA PRO A 7 -1.88 -18.96 -3.12
C PRO A 7 -2.37 -18.69 -4.56
N GLU A 8 -2.58 -19.74 -5.36
CA GLU A 8 -3.18 -19.71 -6.70
C GLU A 8 -4.71 -19.54 -6.67
N ASP A 9 -5.38 -19.84 -5.56
CA ASP A 9 -6.84 -19.73 -5.38
C ASP A 9 -7.26 -18.42 -4.68
N ASP A 10 -6.35 -17.47 -4.50
CA ASP A 10 -6.64 -16.18 -3.90
C ASP A 10 -7.36 -15.26 -4.90
N PRO A 11 -8.69 -15.01 -4.76
CA PRO A 11 -9.43 -14.15 -5.69
C PRO A 11 -8.89 -12.71 -5.69
N ASP A 12 -8.19 -12.32 -4.63
CA ASP A 12 -7.56 -11.02 -4.47
C ASP A 12 -6.05 -11.06 -4.78
N GLY A 13 -5.53 -12.15 -5.34
CA GLY A 13 -4.12 -12.28 -5.76
C GLY A 13 -3.74 -11.40 -6.95
N ILE A 14 -2.51 -10.88 -7.00
CA ILE A 14 -2.10 -9.96 -8.08
C ILE A 14 -1.73 -10.65 -9.40
N SER A 15 -1.65 -11.98 -9.43
CA SER A 15 -1.11 -12.79 -10.54
C SER A 15 -1.80 -12.54 -11.87
N ASP A 16 -3.13 -12.43 -11.87
CA ASP A 16 -3.94 -12.21 -13.07
C ASP A 16 -4.36 -10.74 -13.27
N ARG A 17 -3.81 -9.83 -12.48
CA ARG A 17 -4.18 -8.40 -12.52
C ARG A 17 -3.19 -7.61 -13.38
N SER A 18 -3.72 -6.72 -14.21
CA SER A 18 -2.90 -5.82 -15.03
C SER A 18 -2.22 -4.76 -14.16
N VAL A 19 -0.90 -4.72 -14.16
CA VAL A 19 -0.09 -3.71 -13.46
C VAL A 19 0.70 -2.90 -14.48
N ALA A 20 0.46 -1.58 -14.53
CA ALA A 20 1.15 -0.69 -15.45
C ALA A 20 2.63 -0.51 -15.07
N LYS A 21 3.46 -0.17 -16.06
CA LYS A 21 4.88 0.13 -15.83
C LYS A 21 5.03 1.29 -14.84
N GLY A 22 5.89 1.10 -13.83
CA GLY A 22 6.12 2.09 -12.78
C GLY A 22 5.09 2.05 -11.65
N VAL A 23 4.18 1.07 -11.64
CA VAL A 23 3.39 0.71 -10.46
C VAL A 23 4.10 -0.43 -9.74
N GLU A 24 4.38 -0.24 -8.46
CA GLU A 24 4.94 -1.27 -7.57
C GLU A 24 3.89 -1.65 -6.52
N ILE A 25 3.79 -2.93 -6.16
CA ILE A 25 2.81 -3.42 -5.19
C ILE A 25 3.54 -4.13 -4.06
N TYR A 26 3.24 -3.76 -2.82
CA TYR A 26 3.78 -4.41 -1.64
C TYR A 26 2.67 -4.80 -0.67
N GLU A 27 2.70 -6.05 -0.21
CA GLU A 27 1.71 -6.59 0.71
C GLU A 27 2.24 -6.70 2.13
N VAL A 28 1.52 -6.07 3.06
CA VAL A 28 1.75 -6.22 4.49
C VAL A 28 0.94 -7.40 5.00
N ASN A 29 1.64 -8.36 5.59
CA ASN A 29 1.03 -9.53 6.21
C ASN A 29 0.97 -9.36 7.74
N GLY A 30 -0.25 -9.34 8.27
CA GLY A 30 -0.50 -9.30 9.71
C GLY A 30 -0.52 -7.89 10.33
N PRO A 31 -0.63 -7.80 11.66
CA PRO A 31 -0.71 -6.54 12.39
C PRO A 31 0.49 -5.62 12.13
N PHE A 32 0.22 -4.33 11.92
CA PHE A 32 1.26 -3.37 11.59
C PHE A 32 1.84 -2.74 12.85
N PHE A 33 2.91 -3.38 13.33
CA PHE A 33 3.72 -2.93 14.45
C PHE A 33 5.18 -2.73 14.05
N PHE A 34 6.08 -2.69 15.02
CA PHE A 34 7.53 -2.56 14.84
C PHE A 34 8.14 -3.49 13.77
N GLY A 35 7.76 -4.77 13.72
CA GLY A 35 8.37 -5.71 12.76
C GLY A 35 8.09 -5.39 11.29
N VAL A 36 6.86 -4.96 10.97
CA VAL A 36 6.49 -4.50 9.63
C VAL A 36 7.09 -3.13 9.35
N ALA A 37 7.06 -2.24 10.35
CA ALA A 37 7.61 -0.89 10.27
C ALA A 37 9.09 -0.89 9.87
N ASP A 38 9.89 -1.77 10.49
CA ASP A 38 11.30 -1.91 10.19
C ASP A 38 11.53 -2.27 8.71
N ARG A 39 10.79 -3.28 8.20
CA ARG A 39 10.87 -3.70 6.79
C ARG A 39 10.49 -2.57 5.83
N LEU A 40 9.40 -1.85 6.13
CA LEU A 40 8.87 -0.80 5.25
C LEU A 40 9.89 0.34 5.00
N LYS A 41 10.73 0.66 6.00
CA LYS A 41 11.73 1.73 5.89
C LYS A 41 12.77 1.49 4.80
N TYR A 42 13.12 0.24 4.55
CA TYR A 42 14.17 -0.14 3.61
C TYR A 42 13.67 -0.39 2.19
N ILE A 43 12.36 -0.56 1.99
CA ILE A 43 11.79 -0.95 0.69
C ILE A 43 12.18 0.03 -0.43
N LEU A 44 12.03 1.34 -0.20
CA LEU A 44 12.37 2.35 -1.22
C LEU A 44 13.88 2.53 -1.43
N ASP A 45 14.74 1.92 -0.63
CA ASP A 45 16.19 1.96 -0.81
C ASP A 45 16.70 0.74 -1.57
N VAL A 46 16.00 -0.39 -1.48
CA VAL A 46 16.32 -1.60 -2.24
C VAL A 46 15.72 -1.59 -3.64
N ILE A 47 14.69 -0.77 -3.88
CA ILE A 47 14.11 -0.60 -5.21
C ILE A 47 15.09 0.19 -6.08
N GLY A 48 15.65 -0.46 -7.09
CA GLY A 48 16.63 0.15 -7.99
C GLY A 48 16.07 1.25 -8.88
N VAL A 49 14.83 1.09 -9.37
CA VAL A 49 14.11 2.11 -10.15
C VAL A 49 12.88 2.54 -9.38
N LEU A 50 12.86 3.80 -8.95
CA LEU A 50 11.75 4.33 -8.17
C LEU A 50 10.43 4.23 -8.93
N PRO A 51 9.37 3.69 -8.30
CA PRO A 51 8.08 3.60 -8.94
C PRO A 51 7.40 4.97 -8.96
N LYS A 52 6.55 5.18 -9.96
CA LYS A 52 5.67 6.34 -10.06
C LYS A 52 4.55 6.24 -9.02
N VAL A 53 4.02 5.03 -8.84
CA VAL A 53 2.97 4.73 -7.87
C VAL A 53 3.36 3.49 -7.07
N PHE A 54 3.23 3.58 -5.75
CA PHE A 54 3.46 2.49 -4.83
C PHE A 54 2.13 2.11 -4.17
N VAL A 55 1.67 0.88 -4.40
CA VAL A 55 0.43 0.35 -3.82
C VAL A 55 0.77 -0.49 -2.60
N LEU A 56 0.39 -0.01 -1.42
CA LEU A 56 0.54 -0.72 -0.16
C LEU A 56 -0.74 -1.51 0.15
N ARG A 57 -0.68 -2.84 0.03
CA ARG A 57 -1.80 -3.74 0.34
C ARG A 57 -1.83 -4.04 1.83
N MET A 58 -2.98 -3.78 2.44
CA MET A 58 -3.22 -3.85 3.88
C MET A 58 -4.39 -4.78 4.23
N ARG A 59 -4.82 -5.67 3.32
CA ARG A 59 -5.98 -6.55 3.53
C ARG A 59 -5.82 -7.50 4.73
N HIS A 60 -4.59 -7.84 5.09
CA HIS A 60 -4.24 -8.66 6.26
C HIS A 60 -3.83 -7.84 7.48
N VAL A 61 -4.02 -6.51 7.44
CA VAL A 61 -3.66 -5.58 8.52
C VAL A 61 -4.93 -5.19 9.28
N PRO A 62 -5.21 -5.80 10.44
CA PRO A 62 -6.40 -5.49 11.20
C PRO A 62 -6.32 -4.12 11.92
N PHE A 63 -5.11 -3.69 12.28
CA PHE A 63 -4.84 -2.43 12.99
C PHE A 63 -3.36 -2.02 12.89
N VAL A 64 -3.08 -0.79 13.31
CA VAL A 64 -1.74 -0.21 13.35
C VAL A 64 -1.51 0.47 14.71
N ASP A 65 -0.37 0.20 15.35
CA ASP A 65 0.00 0.89 16.60
C ASP A 65 0.71 2.23 16.33
N ALA A 66 1.11 2.93 17.39
CA ALA A 66 1.81 4.21 17.26
C ALA A 66 3.15 4.08 16.52
N THR A 67 3.87 2.96 16.70
CA THR A 67 5.16 2.72 16.05
C THR A 67 5.00 2.41 14.56
N GLY A 68 4.06 1.54 14.21
CA GLY A 68 3.67 1.24 12.84
C GLY A 68 3.20 2.48 12.11
N MET A 69 2.38 3.31 12.77
CA MET A 69 1.91 4.56 12.22
C MET A 69 3.03 5.57 11.98
N TYR A 70 3.97 5.71 12.93
CA TYR A 70 5.13 6.57 12.75
C TYR A 70 5.95 6.14 11.53
N ALA A 71 6.21 4.83 11.38
CA ALA A 71 6.92 4.31 10.21
C ALA A 71 6.15 4.48 8.90
N LEU A 72 4.81 4.34 8.92
CA LEU A 72 3.97 4.58 7.75
C LEU A 72 4.00 6.05 7.30
N LYS A 73 4.05 7.00 8.24
CA LYS A 73 4.25 8.42 7.95
C LYS A 73 5.63 8.70 7.36
N GLU A 74 6.69 8.15 7.96
CA GLU A 74 8.05 8.26 7.40
C GLU A 74 8.13 7.68 5.99
N PHE A 75 7.45 6.55 5.76
CA PHE A 75 7.39 5.93 4.44
C PHE A 75 6.66 6.81 3.42
N TYR A 76 5.53 7.41 3.78
CA TYR A 76 4.83 8.37 2.93
C TYR A 76 5.71 9.58 2.57
N GLU A 77 6.37 10.21 3.54
CA GLU A 77 7.28 11.34 3.30
C GLU A 77 8.43 10.95 2.35
N LYS A 78 8.94 9.72 2.50
CA LYS A 78 9.97 9.18 1.61
C LYS A 78 9.45 8.92 0.20
N CYS A 79 8.22 8.42 0.04
CA CYS A 79 7.57 8.31 -1.27
C CYS A 79 7.44 9.71 -1.90
N HIS A 80 6.87 10.66 -1.16
CA HIS A 80 6.57 12.00 -1.62
C HIS A 80 7.83 12.76 -2.06
N SER A 81 8.89 12.74 -1.26
CA SER A 81 10.18 13.38 -1.58
C SER A 81 10.89 12.76 -2.79
N LYS A 82 10.62 11.48 -3.08
CA LYS A 82 11.13 10.77 -4.26
C LYS A 82 10.20 10.87 -5.48
N GLY A 83 9.08 11.59 -5.39
CA GLY A 83 8.11 11.73 -6.47
C GLY A 83 7.24 10.49 -6.71
N THR A 84 7.21 9.56 -5.76
CA THR A 84 6.35 8.37 -5.78
C THR A 84 5.03 8.68 -5.08
N LEU A 85 3.90 8.36 -5.72
CA LEU A 85 2.59 8.43 -5.08
C LEU A 85 2.30 7.17 -4.28
N LEU A 86 1.78 7.32 -3.07
CA LEU A 86 1.36 6.20 -2.23
C LEU A 86 -0.14 5.98 -2.35
N VAL A 87 -0.54 4.74 -2.65
CA VAL A 87 -1.94 4.29 -2.69
C VAL A 87 -2.11 3.15 -1.69
N LEU A 88 -3.16 3.18 -0.87
CA LEU A 88 -3.49 2.11 0.06
C LEU A 88 -4.60 1.22 -0.52
N SER A 89 -4.47 -0.09 -0.35
CA SER A 89 -5.44 -1.09 -0.80
C SER A 89 -5.83 -2.00 0.36
N GLY A 90 -7.04 -2.56 0.34
CA GLY A 90 -7.46 -3.53 1.34
C GLY A 90 -7.70 -2.91 2.72
N VAL A 91 -7.96 -1.60 2.78
CA VAL A 91 -8.15 -0.90 4.04
C VAL A 91 -9.52 -1.24 4.62
N GLN A 92 -9.53 -2.08 5.64
CA GLN A 92 -10.74 -2.47 6.35
C GLN A 92 -11.27 -1.31 7.22
N PRO A 93 -12.58 -1.30 7.58
CA PRO A 93 -13.16 -0.22 8.37
C PRO A 93 -12.49 0.02 9.73
N ALA A 94 -11.97 -1.04 10.38
CA ALA A 94 -11.21 -0.92 11.63
C ALA A 94 -9.89 -0.17 11.40
N LEU A 95 -9.10 -0.61 10.41
CA LEU A 95 -7.86 0.05 10.03
C LEU A 95 -8.10 1.51 9.58
N MET A 96 -9.15 1.77 8.80
CA MET A 96 -9.52 3.13 8.38
C MET A 96 -9.72 4.07 9.59
N LYS A 97 -10.34 3.59 10.67
CA LYS A 97 -10.51 4.39 11.90
C LYS A 97 -9.17 4.72 12.53
N ASP A 98 -8.25 3.77 12.59
CA ASP A 98 -6.90 4.02 13.10
C ASP A 98 -6.15 5.03 12.22
N LEU A 99 -6.15 4.84 10.89
CA LEU A 99 -5.51 5.76 9.95
C LEU A 99 -6.08 7.18 10.08
N LYS A 100 -7.40 7.34 10.22
CA LYS A 100 -8.05 8.65 10.45
C LYS A 100 -7.67 9.23 11.80
N ARG A 101 -7.72 8.44 12.88
CA ARG A 101 -7.35 8.87 14.24
C ARG A 101 -5.93 9.40 14.32
N PHE A 102 -5.00 8.79 13.60
CA PHE A 102 -3.61 9.24 13.55
C PHE A 102 -3.35 10.34 12.51
N GLY A 103 -4.38 10.78 11.78
CA GLY A 103 -4.29 11.83 10.75
C GLY A 103 -3.61 11.38 9.46
N PHE A 104 -3.40 10.09 9.25
CA PHE A 104 -2.71 9.58 8.06
C PHE A 104 -3.55 9.71 6.79
N VAL A 105 -4.86 9.50 6.88
CA VAL A 105 -5.76 9.67 5.71
C VAL A 105 -5.71 11.09 5.17
N ALA A 106 -5.68 12.10 6.05
CA ALA A 106 -5.56 13.50 5.64
C ALA A 106 -4.19 13.81 5.02
N MET A 107 -3.15 13.06 5.40
CA MET A 107 -1.79 13.22 4.90
C MET A 107 -1.63 12.61 3.51
N VAL A 108 -2.16 11.40 3.29
CA VAL A 108 -2.05 10.68 2.00
C VAL A 108 -3.12 11.13 1.00
N GLY A 109 -4.24 11.69 1.44
CA GLY A 109 -5.41 12.01 0.62
C GLY A 109 -6.43 10.85 0.65
N GLU A 110 -7.70 11.16 0.90
CA GLU A 110 -8.77 10.15 1.00
C GLU A 110 -9.01 9.45 -0.34
N GLU A 111 -8.74 10.13 -1.45
CA GLU A 111 -8.76 9.58 -2.81
C GLU A 111 -7.70 8.50 -3.07
N ASN A 112 -6.69 8.38 -2.20
CA ASN A 112 -5.61 7.41 -2.32
C ASN A 112 -5.81 6.19 -1.39
N VAL A 113 -6.99 6.04 -0.78
CA VAL A 113 -7.28 4.96 0.17
C VAL A 113 -8.47 4.12 -0.31
N PHE A 114 -8.20 2.84 -0.61
CA PHE A 114 -9.20 1.93 -1.18
C PHE A 114 -9.42 0.70 -0.30
N SER A 115 -10.67 0.22 -0.28
CA SER A 115 -11.06 -1.03 0.38
C SER A 115 -10.65 -2.27 -0.40
N HIS A 116 -10.49 -2.16 -1.73
CA HIS A 116 -10.21 -3.30 -2.60
C HIS A 116 -9.00 -3.06 -3.51
N ILE A 117 -8.33 -4.15 -3.90
CA ILE A 117 -7.13 -4.09 -4.76
C ILE A 117 -7.46 -3.67 -6.19
N ASP A 118 -8.62 -4.06 -6.71
CA ASP A 118 -9.02 -3.72 -8.07
C ASP A 118 -9.21 -2.21 -8.27
N GLU A 119 -9.85 -1.55 -7.30
CA GLU A 119 -10.03 -0.08 -7.31
C GLU A 119 -8.67 0.63 -7.20
N ALA A 120 -7.81 0.17 -6.28
CA ALA A 120 -6.48 0.71 -6.10
C ALA A 120 -5.62 0.57 -7.36
N LEU A 121 -5.66 -0.57 -8.04
CA LEU A 121 -4.89 -0.81 -9.26
C LEU A 121 -5.43 -0.05 -10.46
N TRP A 122 -6.75 0.03 -10.62
CA TRP A 122 -7.35 0.86 -11.66
C TRP A 122 -6.89 2.31 -11.53
N TYR A 123 -6.91 2.85 -10.31
CA TYR A 123 -6.49 4.21 -10.02
C TYR A 123 -4.97 4.38 -10.20
N ALA A 124 -4.15 3.49 -9.63
CA ALA A 124 -2.70 3.52 -9.76
C ALA A 124 -2.23 3.44 -11.22
N ASN A 125 -2.84 2.56 -12.02
CA ASN A 125 -2.55 2.45 -13.45
C ASN A 125 -2.89 3.73 -14.21
N SER A 126 -3.98 4.39 -13.84
CA SER A 126 -4.39 5.66 -14.45
C SER A 126 -3.41 6.78 -14.12
N LEU A 127 -2.95 6.86 -12.86
CA LEU A 127 -1.92 7.79 -12.42
C LEU A 127 -0.60 7.57 -13.17
N ALA A 128 -0.11 6.32 -13.23
CA ALA A 128 1.15 5.99 -13.89
C ALA A 128 1.16 6.40 -15.37
N LYS A 129 0.06 6.14 -16.10
CA LYS A 129 -0.12 6.54 -17.50
C LYS A 129 -0.16 8.05 -17.70
N SER A 130 -0.76 8.79 -16.77
CA SER A 130 -0.80 10.27 -16.82
C SER A 130 0.59 10.88 -16.66
N MET A 131 1.47 10.21 -15.91
CA MET A 131 2.86 10.60 -15.67
C MET A 131 3.83 10.12 -16.76
N GLU A 132 3.40 9.33 -17.75
CA GLU A 132 4.20 9.00 -18.94
C GLU A 132 4.01 10.02 -20.08
N GLN A 133 2.92 10.78 -20.04
CA GLN A 133 2.55 11.76 -21.07
C GLN A 133 3.04 13.19 -20.78
N LYS A 134 3.74 13.38 -19.65
CA LYS A 134 4.45 14.62 -19.29
C LYS A 134 5.94 14.42 -19.48
#